data_AF-A0A2G9V4E8-F1
#
_entry.id   AF-A0A2G9V4E8-F1
#
_cell.length_a   1.000
_cell.length_b   1.000
_cell.length_c   1.000
_cell.angle_alpha   90.00
_cell.angle_beta   90.00
_cell.angle_gamma   90.00
#
_symmetry.space_group_name_H-M   'P 1'
#
loop_
_entity.id
_entity.type
_entity.pdbx_description
1 polymer ?
#
loop_
_entity_poly.entity_id
_entity_poly.type
_entity_poly.pdbx_seq_one_letter_code
_entity_poly.pdbx_strand_id
1 'polypeptide(L)' 'MTFSATELEEPTSPCGICRQFLIEFGDFKVILGSSHSNKIKNTTTASLLPLAFTPASLDEHAEQVNKT' A
#
# COMPACT_ATOMS: atom_id res chain seq x y z
N MET A 1 -12.03 -0.34 2.23
CA MET A 1 -11.47 0.66 3.18
C MET A 1 -10.67 -0.13 4.20
N THR A 2 -9.37 0.13 4.32
CA THR A 2 -8.47 -0.72 5.12
C THR A 2 -7.83 0.07 6.25
N PHE A 3 -7.74 -0.55 7.42
CA PHE A 3 -7.25 0.07 8.66
C PHE A 3 -5.94 -0.58 9.10
N SER A 4 -4.95 0.23 9.47
CA SER A 4 -3.70 -0.20 10.06
C SER A 4 -3.47 0.55 11.37
N ALA A 5 -3.22 -0.19 12.45
CA ALA A 5 -2.96 0.36 13.78
C ALA A 5 -1.59 -0.05 14.29
N THR A 6 -0.93 0.86 14.99
CA THR A 6 0.35 0.64 15.65
C THR A 6 0.29 1.00 17.13
N GLU A 7 0.99 0.24 17.97
CA GLU A 7 1.24 0.51 19.41
C GLU A 7 2.23 1.66 19.62
N LEU A 8 2.06 2.76 18.89
CA LEU A 8 2.88 3.96 18.95
C LEU A 8 1.97 5.17 19.15
N GLU A 9 2.48 6.21 19.81
CA GLU A 9 1.70 7.42 20.12
C GLU A 9 1.28 8.20 18.86
N GLU A 10 2.10 8.12 17.80
CA GLU A 10 1.83 8.64 16.46
C GLU A 10 1.49 7.51 15.47
N PRO A 11 0.50 7.69 14.58
CA PRO A 11 0.19 6.72 13.53
C PRO A 11 1.38 6.48 12.61
N THR A 12 1.83 5.23 12.53
CA THR A 12 3.01 4.85 11.74
C THR A 12 2.60 4.18 10.44
N SER A 13 3.41 4.38 9.39
CA SER A 13 3.15 3.76 8.09
C SER A 13 3.37 2.24 8.16
N PRO A 14 2.58 1.43 7.44
CA PRO A 14 2.80 -0.02 7.36
C PRO A 14 4.16 -0.35 6.74
N CYS A 15 4.70 -1.52 7.07
CA CYS A 15 5.95 -2.03 6.48
C CYS A 15 5.77 -2.40 4.99
N GLY A 16 6.87 -2.63 4.28
CA GLY A 16 6.87 -2.88 2.83
C GLY A 16 5.98 -4.04 2.39
N ILE A 17 6.03 -5.18 3.10
CA ILE A 17 5.21 -6.35 2.76
C ILE A 17 3.71 -6.09 2.93
N CYS A 18 3.32 -5.34 3.98
CA CYS A 18 1.94 -4.94 4.16
C CYS A 18 1.47 -4.01 3.03
N ARG A 19 2.30 -3.05 2.62
CA ARG A 19 1.96 -2.15 1.51
C ARG A 19 1.79 -2.92 0.20
N GLN A 20 2.68 -3.87 -0.08
CA GLN A 20 2.62 -4.71 -1.27
C GLN A 20 1.38 -5.61 -1.26
N PHE A 21 1.07 -6.23 -0.13
CA PHE A 21 -0.14 -7.04 0.00
C PHE A 21 -1.40 -6.19 -0.21
N LEU A 22 -1.43 -4.96 0.30
CA LEU A 22 -2.59 -4.08 0.15
C LEU A 22 -2.81 -3.64 -1.30
N ILE A 23 -1.76 -3.22 -2.01
CA ILE A 23 -1.89 -2.71 -3.39
C ILE A 23 -2.19 -3.80 -4.42
N GLU A 24 -1.90 -5.06 -4.12
CA GLU A 24 -2.27 -6.22 -4.96
C GLU A 24 -3.78 -6.29 -5.21
N PHE A 25 -4.58 -5.77 -4.28
CA PHE A 25 -6.05 -5.71 -4.40
C PHE A 25 -6.57 -4.36 -4.93
N GLY A 26 -5.67 -3.48 -5.39
CA GLY A 26 -5.99 -2.20 -6.02
C GLY A 26 -5.69 -0.96 -5.17
N ASP A 27 -6.03 0.22 -5.72
CA ASP A 27 -5.90 1.49 -5.01
C ASP A 27 -7.14 1.77 -4.14
N PHE A 28 -6.93 1.94 -2.84
CA PHE A 28 -8.00 2.27 -1.90
C PHE A 28 -7.51 3.16 -0.77
N LYS A 29 -8.47 3.81 -0.11
CA LYS A 29 -8.23 4.61 1.08
C LYS A 29 -7.76 3.74 2.26
N VAL A 30 -6.64 4.15 2.84
CA VAL A 30 -6.03 3.56 4.03
C VAL A 30 -6.10 4.55 5.19
N ILE A 31 -6.56 4.06 6.33
CA ILE A 31 -6.62 4.83 7.58
C ILE A 31 -5.56 4.27 8.52
N LEU A 32 -4.61 5.12 8.91
CA LEU A 32 -3.57 4.80 9.89
C LEU A 32 -4.00 5.36 11.24
N GLY A 33 -4.10 4.49 12.24
CA GLY A 33 -4.45 4.85 13.61
C GLY A 33 -3.33 4.55 14.60
N SER A 34 -3.34 5.24 15.72
CA SER A 34 -2.63 4.84 16.93
C SER A 34 -3.58 4.07 17.86
N SER A 35 -3.10 3.05 18.56
CA SER A 35 -3.87 2.40 19.63
C SER A 35 -3.74 3.10 20.98
N HIS A 36 -2.76 4.00 21.13
CA HIS A 36 -2.53 4.78 22.35
C HIS A 36 -3.09 6.21 22.28
N SER A 37 -3.49 6.67 21.10
CA SER A 37 -4.06 8.00 20.90
C SER A 37 -5.17 7.99 19.86
N ASN A 38 -6.06 8.99 19.89
CA ASN A 38 -7.09 9.19 18.86
C ASN A 38 -6.54 9.82 17.57
N LYS A 39 -5.22 9.77 17.34
CA LYS A 39 -4.60 10.33 16.14
C LYS A 39 -4.86 9.41 14.96
N ILE A 40 -5.28 10.02 13.85
CA ILE A 40 -5.59 9.32 12.61
C ILE A 40 -4.91 10.04 11.45
N LYS A 41 -4.30 9.27 10.55
CA LYS A 41 -3.78 9.76 9.27
C LYS A 41 -4.47 9.03 8.12
N ASN A 42 -4.96 9.79 7.16
CA ASN A 42 -5.59 9.25 5.96
C ASN A 42 -4.58 9.24 4.81
N THR A 43 -4.56 8.17 4.02
CA THR A 43 -3.70 8.01 2.85
C THR A 43 -4.37 7.04 1.85
N THR A 44 -3.70 6.72 0.75
CA THR A 44 -4.11 5.65 -0.19
C THR A 44 -3.02 4.60 -0.34
N THR A 45 -3.34 3.42 -0.88
CA THR A 45 -2.33 2.41 -1.20
C THR A 45 -1.35 2.91 -2.27
N ALA A 46 -1.82 3.61 -3.31
CA ALA A 46 -0.94 4.21 -4.31
C ALA A 46 0.01 5.27 -3.74
N SER A 47 -0.42 6.04 -2.73
CA SER A 47 0.45 7.00 -2.04
C SER A 47 1.45 6.31 -1.09
N LEU A 48 1.09 5.16 -0.52
CA LEU A 48 1.96 4.40 0.35
C LEU A 48 3.05 3.64 -0.40
N LEU A 49 2.76 3.16 -1.61
CA LEU A 49 3.71 2.44 -2.46
C LEU A 49 3.59 2.93 -3.91
N PRO A 50 4.22 4.07 -4.24
CA PRO A 50 4.22 4.56 -5.60
C PRO A 50 5.00 3.59 -6.51
N LEU A 51 4.54 3.46 -7.77
CA LEU A 51 5.14 2.55 -8.75
C LEU A 51 5.21 1.09 -8.24
N ALA A 52 4.17 0.67 -7.53
CA ALA A 52 4.10 -0.69 -7.02
C ALA A 52 4.17 -1.71 -8.15
N PHE A 53 4.87 -2.81 -7.87
CA PHE A 53 4.78 -3.99 -8.70
C PHE A 53 3.36 -4.56 -8.56
N THR A 54 2.68 -4.76 -9.69
CA THR A 54 1.30 -5.27 -9.75
C THR A 54 1.17 -6.25 -10.92
N PRO A 55 0.04 -6.96 -11.09
CA PRO A 55 -0.15 -7.83 -12.25
C PRO A 55 0.08 -7.13 -13.60
N ALA A 56 -0.21 -5.83 -13.72
CA ALA A 56 0.08 -5.05 -14.92
C ALA A 56 1.59 -5.03 -15.27
N SER A 57 2.47 -5.08 -14.27
CA SER A 57 3.92 -5.16 -14.47
C SER A 57 4.35 -6.49 -15.12
N LEU A 58 3.56 -7.56 -14.98
CA LEU A 58 3.82 -8.83 -15.67
C LEU A 58 3.42 -8.76 -17.14
N ASP A 59 2.30 -8.10 -17.46
CA ASP A 59 1.82 -7.92 -18.83
C ASP A 59 2.82 -7.06 -19.64
N GLU A 60 3.30 -5.97 -19.05
CA GLU A 60 4.35 -5.12 -19.65
C GLU A 60 5.62 -5.91 -19.97
N HIS A 61 6.03 -6.84 -19.09
CA HIS A 61 7.18 -7.68 -19.35
C HIS A 61 6.91 -8.69 -20.47
N ALA A 62 5.73 -9.32 -20.49
CA ALA A 62 5.34 -10.25 -21.55
C ALA A 62 5.30 -9.58 -22.94
N GLU A 63 4.88 -8.32 -23.02
CA GLU A 63 4.93 -7.52 -24.24
C GLU A 63 6.36 -7.18 -24.68
N GLN A 64 7.28 -6.95 -23.73
CA GLN A 64 8.69 -6.68 -24.02
C GLN A 64 9.42 -7.94 -24.53
N VAL A 65 9.15 -9.11 -23.95
CA VAL A 65 9.77 -10.38 -24.36
C VAL A 65 9.28 -10.82 -25.74
N ASN A 66 7.99 -10.65 -26.07
CA ASN A 66 7.46 -11.03 -27.39
C ASN A 66 7.92 -10.14 -28.55
N LYS A 67 8.63 -9.05 -28.26
CA LYS A 67 9.14 -8.09 -29.27
C LYS A 67 10.64 -8.28 -29.58
N THR A 68 11.30 -9.23 -28.91
CA THR A 68 12.70 -9.62 -29.13
C THR A 68 12.76 -10.94 -29.87
#